data_AF-A0A140IMX0-F1
#
_entry.id   AF-A0A140IMX0-F1
#
_cell.length_a   1.000
_cell.length_b   1.000
_cell.length_c   1.000
_cell.angle_alpha   90.00
_cell.angle_beta   90.00
_cell.angle_gamma   90.00
#
_symmetry.space_group_name_H-M   'P 1'
#
loop_
_entity.id
_entity.type
_entity.pdbx_description
1 polymer ?
#
loop_
_entity_poly.entity_id
_entity_poly.type
_entity_poly.pdbx_seq_one_letter_code
_entity_poly.pdbx_strand_id
1 'polypeptide(L)'
;MENSVDSYLSNRNSKYINQSVILNSDPFGLERNSFVLPNYFKGWLSGFVEAEGCFSIRKSNNHSFSIGQNDDLYLMNAIKQFLGTTNTVRNPHRNFYSLEIYKKEQLRLIKKFINHFNNYPLLGEKAESFQKFSQSFK
;
A
#
# COMPACT_ATOMS: atom_id res chain seq x y z
N MET A 1 28.10 -17.15 12.46
CA MET A 1 26.90 -16.75 13.23
C MET A 1 26.40 -15.44 12.65
N GLU A 2 25.63 -15.46 11.56
CA GLU A 2 25.07 -14.23 10.96
C GLU A 2 23.80 -13.73 11.68
N ASN A 3 23.14 -14.61 12.44
CA ASN A 3 21.84 -14.34 13.08
C ASN A 3 21.89 -14.23 14.61
N SER A 4 23.01 -13.79 15.20
CA SER A 4 23.04 -13.52 16.65
C SER A 4 22.31 -12.21 16.99
N VAL A 5 21.79 -12.11 18.22
CA VAL A 5 21.20 -10.86 18.74
C VAL A 5 22.22 -9.73 18.67
N ASP A 6 23.49 -10.00 18.99
CA ASP A 6 24.57 -9.01 18.92
C ASP A 6 24.79 -8.49 17.49
N SER A 7 24.74 -9.38 16.49
CA SER A 7 24.80 -9.01 15.06
C SER A 7 23.62 -8.12 14.66
N TYR A 8 22.40 -8.42 15.14
CA TYR A 8 21.24 -7.58 14.88
C TYR A 8 21.40 -6.20 15.53
N LEU A 9 21.81 -6.14 16.80
CA LEU A 9 21.96 -4.89 17.54
C LEU A 9 23.04 -4.00 16.93
N SER A 10 24.16 -4.58 16.49
CA SER A 10 25.25 -3.82 15.84
C SER A 10 24.83 -3.26 14.48
N ASN A 11 23.96 -3.96 13.74
CA ASN A 11 23.58 -3.58 12.37
C ASN A 11 22.21 -2.90 12.26
N ARG A 12 21.43 -2.81 13.35
CA ARG A 12 20.05 -2.29 13.34
C ARG A 12 19.94 -0.92 12.67
N ASN A 13 20.87 -0.03 13.00
CA ASN A 13 20.88 1.35 12.49
C ASN A 13 21.32 1.43 11.01
N SER A 14 21.98 0.40 10.49
CA SER A 14 22.45 0.33 9.10
C SER A 14 21.46 -0.36 8.16
N LYS A 15 20.31 -0.82 8.65
CA LYS A 15 19.32 -1.60 7.87
C LYS A 15 18.91 -0.93 6.55
N TYR A 16 18.85 0.40 6.52
CA TYR A 16 18.40 1.17 5.36
C TYR A 16 19.52 2.01 4.71
N ILE A 17 20.79 1.72 4.99
CA ILE A 17 21.92 2.53 4.48
C ILE A 17 21.97 2.61 2.95
N ASN A 18 21.50 1.56 2.26
CA ASN A 18 21.48 1.47 0.80
C ASN A 18 20.13 1.90 0.19
N GLN A 19 19.18 2.40 0.98
CA GLN A 19 17.83 2.69 0.49
C GLN A 19 17.86 3.72 -0.65
N SER A 20 18.63 4.80 -0.50
CA SER A 20 18.76 5.84 -1.54
C SER A 20 19.29 5.29 -2.86
N VAL A 21 20.33 4.45 -2.80
CA VAL A 21 20.91 3.79 -3.97
C VAL A 21 19.90 2.87 -4.65
N ILE A 22 19.16 2.09 -3.87
CA ILE A 22 18.10 1.21 -4.38
C ILE A 22 17.03 2.04 -5.07
N LEU A 23 16.50 3.09 -4.42
CA LEU A 23 15.45 3.93 -4.99
C LEU A 23 15.88 4.61 -6.29
N ASN A 24 17.13 5.10 -6.37
CA ASN A 24 17.69 5.70 -7.57
C ASN A 24 17.83 4.72 -8.75
N SER A 25 17.83 3.41 -8.49
CA SER A 25 17.84 2.40 -9.56
C SER A 25 16.47 2.23 -10.25
N ASP A 26 15.41 2.83 -9.67
CA ASP A 26 14.01 2.66 -10.04
C ASP A 26 13.60 1.16 -10.07
N PRO A 27 13.58 0.49 -8.90
CA PRO A 27 13.46 -0.97 -8.82
C PRO A 27 12.15 -1.51 -9.38
N PHE A 28 11.08 -0.70 -9.40
CA PHE A 28 9.81 -1.06 -9.99
C PHE A 28 9.59 -0.45 -11.37
N GLY A 29 10.53 0.31 -11.93
CA GLY A 29 10.37 0.89 -13.27
C GLY A 29 9.26 1.94 -13.37
N LEU A 30 9.00 2.71 -12.29
CA LEU A 30 7.97 3.75 -12.22
C LEU A 30 8.25 4.87 -13.23
N GLU A 31 9.52 5.24 -13.43
CA GLU A 31 9.93 6.33 -14.32
C GLU A 31 10.14 5.87 -15.76
N ARG A 32 10.58 4.62 -15.94
CA ARG A 32 10.91 4.03 -17.26
C ARG A 32 9.72 3.38 -17.97
N ASN A 33 8.51 3.54 -17.43
CA ASN A 33 7.29 2.90 -17.92
C ASN A 33 7.41 1.37 -18.07
N SER A 34 8.21 0.75 -17.19
CA SER A 34 8.49 -0.70 -17.17
C SER A 34 8.08 -1.25 -15.82
N PHE A 35 6.80 -1.07 -15.47
CA PHE A 35 6.31 -1.37 -14.13
C PHE A 35 6.37 -2.87 -13.83
N VAL A 36 7.38 -3.28 -13.05
CA VAL A 36 7.64 -4.67 -12.69
C VAL A 36 7.67 -4.78 -11.17
N LEU A 37 6.83 -5.66 -10.64
CA LEU A 37 6.74 -5.92 -9.21
C LEU A 37 7.30 -7.31 -8.90
N PRO A 38 7.91 -7.50 -7.72
CA PRO A 38 8.35 -8.82 -7.30
C PRO A 38 7.15 -9.77 -7.15
N ASN A 39 7.37 -11.06 -7.38
CA ASN A 39 6.29 -12.08 -7.34
C ASN A 39 5.53 -12.11 -6.00
N TYR A 40 6.20 -11.74 -4.90
CA TYR A 40 5.59 -11.67 -3.57
C TYR A 40 4.77 -10.40 -3.31
N PHE A 41 4.84 -9.39 -4.18
CA PHE A 41 4.24 -8.07 -3.94
C PHE A 41 2.76 -8.15 -3.63
N LYS A 42 2.00 -9.03 -4.30
CA LYS A 42 0.55 -9.13 -4.09
C LYS A 42 0.20 -9.63 -2.69
N GLY A 43 0.91 -10.66 -2.20
CA GLY A 43 0.75 -11.16 -0.84
C GLY A 43 1.24 -10.16 0.21
N TRP A 44 2.40 -9.53 -0.06
CA TRP A 44 2.92 -8.44 0.77
C TRP A 44 1.92 -7.28 0.88
N LEU A 45 1.30 -6.88 -0.23
CA LEU A 45 0.31 -5.80 -0.26
C LEU A 45 -0.91 -6.12 0.59
N SER A 46 -1.37 -7.38 0.62
CA SER A 46 -2.48 -7.76 1.51
C SER A 46 -2.11 -7.59 2.97
N GLY A 47 -0.91 -8.03 3.38
CA GLY A 47 -0.41 -7.77 4.75
C GLY A 47 -0.23 -6.28 5.05
N PHE A 48 0.23 -5.51 4.07
CA PHE A 48 0.38 -4.06 4.20
C PHE A 48 -0.98 -3.35 4.33
N VAL A 49 -2.00 -3.76 3.57
CA VAL A 49 -3.38 -3.25 3.70
C VAL A 49 -4.01 -3.66 5.03
N GLU A 50 -3.73 -4.86 5.53
CA GLU A 50 -4.19 -5.31 6.85
C GLU A 50 -3.71 -4.35 7.95
N ALA A 51 -2.44 -3.93 7.89
CA ALA A 51 -1.83 -3.03 8.87
C ALA A 51 -2.19 -1.54 8.64
N GLU A 52 -1.98 -1.01 7.43
CA GLU A 52 -2.00 0.43 7.14
C GLU A 52 -3.24 0.88 6.34
N GLY A 53 -4.00 -0.07 5.79
CA GLY A 53 -5.18 0.22 4.99
C GLY A 53 -6.38 0.64 5.84
N CYS A 54 -7.16 1.59 5.35
CA CYS A 54 -8.39 2.05 6.00
C CYS A 54 -9.55 2.11 5.00
N PHE A 55 -10.61 1.36 5.28
CA PHE A 55 -11.88 1.41 4.56
C PHE A 55 -12.87 2.28 5.34
N SER A 56 -13.06 3.51 4.87
CA SER A 56 -13.90 4.52 5.52
C SER A 56 -15.30 4.56 4.92
N ILE A 57 -16.31 4.24 5.74
CA ILE A 57 -17.74 4.43 5.40
C ILE A 57 -18.21 5.71 6.09
N ARG A 58 -18.70 6.67 5.30
CA ARG A 58 -19.12 8.00 5.78
C ARG A 58 -20.61 8.24 5.54
N LYS A 59 -21.28 8.93 6.46
CA LYS A 59 -22.71 9.30 6.34
C LYS A 59 -23.02 10.15 5.10
N SER A 60 -22.06 10.96 4.65
CA SER A 60 -22.19 11.80 3.45
C SER A 60 -22.10 11.02 2.13
N ASN A 61 -22.10 9.68 2.18
CA ASN A 61 -21.87 8.77 1.05
C ASN A 61 -20.50 8.94 0.34
N ASN A 62 -19.63 9.81 0.88
CA ASN A 62 -18.26 9.98 0.43
C ASN A 62 -17.35 8.97 1.12
N HIS A 63 -17.59 7.69 0.86
CA HIS A 63 -16.73 6.62 1.34
C HIS A 63 -15.29 6.81 0.83
N SER A 64 -14.29 6.16 1.42
CA SER A 64 -12.94 6.17 0.85
C SER A 64 -12.14 4.97 1.28
N PHE A 65 -11.19 4.57 0.44
CA PHE A 65 -10.08 3.75 0.87
C PHE A 65 -8.86 4.65 1.00
N SER A 66 -8.11 4.53 2.09
CA SER A 66 -6.83 5.22 2.26
C SER A 66 -5.75 4.27 2.74
N ILE A 67 -4.51 4.55 2.34
CA ILE A 67 -3.31 3.87 2.81
C ILE A 67 -2.17 4.87 2.87
N GLY A 68 -1.24 4.73 3.81
CA GLY A 68 -0.13 5.67 3.94
C GLY A 68 1.07 5.08 4.68
N GLN A 69 2.20 5.74 4.58
CA GLN A 69 3.46 5.35 5.21
C GLN A 69 4.35 6.59 5.42
N ASN A 70 5.14 6.59 6.49
CA ASN A 70 6.18 7.59 6.70
C ASN A 70 7.41 7.31 5.81
N ASP A 71 8.02 8.39 5.31
CA ASP A 71 9.32 8.41 4.62
C ASP A 71 9.40 7.55 3.34
N ASP A 72 8.27 7.13 2.76
CA ASP A 72 8.26 6.23 1.60
C ASP A 72 7.27 6.64 0.50
N LEU A 73 7.58 7.76 -0.17
CA LEU A 73 6.85 8.21 -1.36
C LEU A 73 6.94 7.20 -2.52
N TYR A 74 8.09 6.54 -2.67
CA TYR A 74 8.32 5.59 -3.76
C TYR A 74 7.36 4.40 -3.66
N LEU A 75 7.22 3.82 -2.46
CA LEU A 75 6.26 2.76 -2.21
C LEU A 75 4.82 3.21 -2.44
N MET A 76 4.45 4.41 -1.98
CA MET A 76 3.10 4.93 -2.22
C MET A 76 2.80 5.09 -3.72
N ASN A 77 3.77 5.52 -4.52
CA ASN A 77 3.63 5.59 -5.98
C ASN A 77 3.55 4.20 -6.63
N ALA A 78 4.30 3.22 -6.13
CA ALA A 78 4.20 1.84 -6.58
C ALA A 78 2.81 1.23 -6.29
N ILE A 79 2.27 1.47 -5.10
CA ILE A 79 0.91 1.06 -4.74
C ILE A 79 -0.13 1.78 -5.60
N LYS A 80 0.02 3.10 -5.81
CA LYS A 80 -0.84 3.88 -6.71
C LYS A 80 -0.87 3.26 -8.11
N GLN A 81 0.30 2.98 -8.69
CA GLN A 81 0.41 2.39 -10.03
C GLN A 81 -0.16 0.98 -10.06
N PHE A 82 0.11 0.16 -9.04
CA PHE A 82 -0.47 -1.18 -8.90
C PHE A 82 -2.00 -1.11 -8.85
N LEU A 83 -2.59 -0.20 -8.07
CA LEU A 83 -4.05 -0.02 -7.99
C LEU A 83 -4.63 0.59 -9.29
N GLY A 84 -3.81 1.31 -10.06
CA GLY A 84 -4.21 1.90 -11.34
C GLY A 84 -5.27 2.97 -11.15
N THR A 85 -5.08 3.81 -10.13
CA THR A 85 -5.90 4.97 -9.75
C THR A 85 -5.25 6.27 -10.25
N THR A 86 -6.06 7.28 -10.58
CA THR A 86 -5.52 8.60 -10.97
C THR A 86 -5.29 9.51 -9.76
N ASN A 87 -5.77 9.12 -8.58
CA ASN A 87 -5.63 9.87 -7.34
C ASN A 87 -4.16 10.16 -7.02
N THR A 88 -3.88 11.38 -6.56
CA THR A 88 -2.52 11.82 -6.23
C THR A 88 -2.11 11.34 -4.83
N VAL A 89 -0.88 10.84 -4.70
CA VAL A 89 -0.26 10.62 -3.39
C VAL A 89 -0.02 11.98 -2.74
N ARG A 90 -0.59 12.21 -1.57
CA ARG A 90 -0.49 13.45 -0.81
C ARG A 90 0.59 13.32 0.25
N ASN A 91 1.16 14.46 0.66
CA ASN A 91 1.95 14.57 1.87
C ASN A 91 1.25 15.57 2.82
N PRO A 92 0.26 15.11 3.62
CA PRO A 92 -0.50 16.00 4.48
C PRO A 92 0.29 16.49 5.70
N HIS A 93 1.35 15.78 6.12
CA HIS A 93 2.11 16.16 7.31
C HIS A 93 3.53 15.59 7.30
N ARG A 94 4.52 16.48 7.39
CA ARG A 94 5.96 16.16 7.45
C ARG A 94 6.39 15.20 6.34
N ASN A 95 6.67 13.95 6.68
CA ASN A 95 7.15 12.92 5.78
C ASN A 95 6.13 11.79 5.62
N PHE A 96 4.88 11.99 6.04
CA PHE A 96 3.83 11.00 5.88
C PHE A 96 3.23 11.13 4.48
N TYR A 97 3.34 10.07 3.68
CA TYR A 97 2.74 10.00 2.36
C TYR A 97 1.50 9.13 2.39
N SER A 98 0.40 9.58 1.78
CA SER A 98 -0.85 8.85 1.75
C SER A 98 -1.56 8.90 0.40
N LEU A 99 -2.22 7.80 0.06
CA LEU A 99 -3.09 7.68 -1.09
C LEU A 99 -4.52 7.50 -0.56
N GLU A 100 -5.43 8.41 -0.93
CA GLU A 100 -6.86 8.29 -0.64
C GLU A 100 -7.64 8.22 -1.96
N ILE A 101 -8.42 7.14 -2.11
CA ILE A 101 -9.25 6.85 -3.28
C ILE A 101 -10.72 7.09 -2.92
N TYR A 102 -11.38 7.94 -3.72
CA TYR A 102 -12.76 8.40 -3.47
C TYR A 102 -13.56 8.56 -4.77
N LYS A 103 -14.89 8.67 -4.64
CA LYS A 103 -15.87 8.92 -5.72
C LYS A 103 -15.78 7.88 -6.87
N LYS A 104 -15.78 8.34 -8.13
CA LYS A 104 -15.93 7.53 -9.36
C LYS A 104 -14.93 6.36 -9.45
N GLU A 105 -13.78 6.45 -8.81
CA GLU A 105 -12.76 5.39 -8.85
C GLU A 105 -13.01 4.25 -7.86
N GLN A 106 -13.91 4.41 -6.88
CA GLN A 106 -14.19 3.40 -5.86
C GLN A 106 -14.74 2.11 -6.44
N LEU A 107 -15.67 2.17 -7.39
CA LEU A 107 -16.24 0.96 -8.00
C LEU A 107 -15.17 0.13 -8.71
N ARG A 108 -14.22 0.79 -9.39
CA ARG A 108 -13.07 0.14 -10.02
C ARG A 108 -12.13 -0.44 -8.97
N LEU A 109 -11.86 0.31 -7.89
CA LEU A 109 -11.04 -0.15 -6.78
C LEU A 109 -11.64 -1.39 -6.11
N ILE A 110 -12.94 -1.38 -5.82
CA ILE A 110 -13.65 -2.49 -5.18
C ILE A 110 -13.57 -3.73 -6.04
N LYS A 111 -13.87 -3.64 -7.34
CA LYS A 111 -13.72 -4.78 -8.27
C LYS A 111 -12.29 -5.34 -8.24
N LYS A 112 -11.29 -4.46 -8.22
CA LYS A 112 -9.88 -4.83 -8.15
C LYS A 112 -9.53 -5.51 -6.82
N PHE A 113 -10.02 -4.98 -5.70
CA PHE A 113 -9.80 -5.56 -4.38
C PHE A 113 -10.55 -6.87 -4.17
N ILE A 114 -11.77 -7.04 -4.69
CA ILE A 114 -12.46 -8.34 -4.68
C ILE A 114 -11.58 -9.38 -5.39
N ASN A 115 -11.12 -9.08 -6.61
CA ASN A 115 -10.23 -9.99 -7.34
C ASN A 115 -8.90 -10.25 -6.62
N HIS A 116 -8.31 -9.22 -6.02
CA HIS A 116 -7.04 -9.32 -5.30
C HIS A 116 -7.18 -10.16 -4.02
N PHE A 117 -8.12 -9.83 -3.14
CA PHE A 117 -8.31 -10.50 -1.86
C PHE A 117 -8.92 -11.90 -1.99
N ASN A 118 -9.54 -12.25 -3.13
CA ASN A 118 -9.89 -13.66 -3.40
C ASN A 118 -8.63 -14.56 -3.53
N ASN A 119 -7.52 -14.01 -4.03
CA ASN A 119 -6.28 -14.76 -4.23
C ASN A 119 -5.26 -14.53 -3.10
N TYR A 120 -5.32 -13.37 -2.44
CA TYR A 120 -4.42 -12.95 -1.37
C TYR A 120 -5.25 -12.37 -0.22
N PRO A 121 -5.95 -13.21 0.56
CA PRO A 121 -6.97 -12.76 1.51
C PRO A 121 -6.42 -11.87 2.63
N LEU A 122 -7.26 -10.94 3.07
CA LEU A 122 -7.15 -10.30 4.38
C LEU A 122 -7.59 -11.33 5.42
N LEU A 123 -6.90 -11.39 6.55
CA LEU A 123 -7.05 -12.47 7.52
C LEU A 123 -7.64 -12.03 8.87
N GLY A 124 -7.64 -10.73 9.15
CA GLY A 124 -8.12 -10.18 10.42
C GLY A 124 -9.35 -9.28 10.26
N GLU A 125 -9.48 -8.36 11.22
CA GLU A 125 -10.55 -7.34 11.24
C GLU A 125 -10.62 -6.51 9.94
N LYS A 126 -9.52 -6.39 9.19
CA LYS A 126 -9.54 -5.67 7.93
C LYS A 126 -10.41 -6.37 6.88
N ALA A 127 -10.51 -7.70 6.93
CA ALA A 127 -11.38 -8.47 6.05
C ALA A 127 -12.86 -8.10 6.26
N GLU A 128 -13.30 -8.02 7.53
CA GLU A 128 -14.65 -7.58 7.86
C GLU A 128 -14.90 -6.12 7.46
N SER A 129 -13.91 -5.25 7.72
CA SER A 129 -13.97 -3.83 7.32
C SER A 129 -14.15 -3.68 5.81
N PHE A 130 -13.39 -4.45 5.02
CA PHE A 130 -13.51 -4.49 3.56
C PHE A 130 -14.86 -5.03 3.10
N GLN A 131 -15.39 -6.07 3.76
CA GLN A 131 -16.70 -6.64 3.44
C GLN A 131 -17.82 -5.59 3.65
N LYS A 132 -17.85 -4.95 4.82
CA LYS A 132 -18.81 -3.88 5.15
C LYS A 132 -18.69 -2.72 4.14
N PHE A 133 -17.46 -2.34 3.80
CA PHE A 133 -17.19 -1.29 2.81
C PHE A 133 -17.71 -1.68 1.43
N SER A 134 -17.42 -2.88 0.94
CA SER A 134 -17.87 -3.35 -0.38
C SER A 134 -19.40 -3.40 -0.48
N GLN A 135 -20.09 -3.77 0.62
CA GLN A 135 -21.55 -3.82 0.69
C GLN A 135 -22.22 -2.44 0.75
N SER A 136 -21.49 -1.37 1.09
CA SER A 136 -22.07 -0.03 1.17
C SER A 136 -22.19 0.65 -0.20
N PHE A 137 -21.58 0.07 -1.25
CA PHE A 137 -21.74 0.49 -2.64
C PHE A 137 -22.77 -0.40 -3.35
N LYS A 138 -24.04 -0.22 -2.98
CA LYS A 138 -25.19 -0.79 -3.71
C LYS A 138 -25.68 0.18 -4.77
#